data_AF-A0A3M2BYL2-F1
#
_entry.id   AF-A0A3M2BYL2-F1
#
_cell.length_a   1.000
_cell.length_b   1.000
_cell.length_c   1.000
_cell.angle_alpha   90.00
_cell.angle_beta   90.00
_cell.angle_gamma   90.00
#
_symmetry.space_group_name_H-M   'P 1'
#
loop_
_entity.id
_entity.type
_entity.pdbx_description
1 polymer ?
#
loop_
_entity_poly.entity_id
_entity_poly.type
_entity_poly.pdbx_seq_one_letter_code
_entity_poly.pdbx_strand_id
1 'polypeptide(L)'
;ENDWLEAIVALPLNMFYNTGIATYIWVLSNRKPAHRKGSVQLIDATNWYLPLRKNLGKKNCELSEADIRRIVDTFLALEETEQSKIFPNAAFGYWKVTVERPLCLKGIDPTRAYKAAEIKRLKEEAERSEDAPPVIRKIHKAGTAPDPLHGLFEMEINGKKRVVEYEPDTDLRDTEQIPFLECPACQQPGYLPTAADQRAAIEEFLRREVLPYAPDAWYAPNSVKVGYEINFNRYFYKPKALRSLDEIRAELLAVEKEAEGFLAGIINL
;
A
#
# COMPACT_ATOMS: atom_id res chain seq x y z
N GLU A 1 2.04 -8.82 -15.97
CA GLU A 1 2.86 -8.62 -17.19
C GLU A 1 2.38 -9.50 -18.34
N ASN A 2 2.63 -10.82 -18.32
CA ASN A 2 2.29 -11.69 -19.46
C ASN A 2 0.80 -12.06 -19.60
N ASP A 3 -0.06 -11.47 -18.78
CA ASP A 3 -1.49 -11.78 -18.72
C ASP A 3 -1.80 -13.29 -18.56
N TRP A 4 -1.07 -13.99 -17.68
CA TRP A 4 -1.29 -15.43 -17.45
C TRP A 4 -2.24 -15.74 -16.29
N LEU A 5 -2.31 -14.85 -15.29
CA LEU A 5 -3.14 -15.06 -14.11
C LEU A 5 -4.61 -14.77 -14.44
N GLU A 6 -5.47 -15.79 -14.48
CA GLU A 6 -6.90 -15.62 -14.75
C GLU A 6 -7.70 -15.38 -13.47
N ALA A 7 -7.41 -16.12 -12.41
CA ALA A 7 -8.10 -15.99 -11.15
C ALA A 7 -7.29 -16.46 -9.95
N ILE A 8 -7.65 -15.95 -8.77
CA ILE A 8 -7.21 -16.47 -7.48
C ILE A 8 -8.45 -16.74 -6.64
N VAL A 9 -8.58 -17.97 -6.14
CA VAL A 9 -9.69 -18.39 -5.28
C VAL A 9 -9.17 -18.57 -3.86
N ALA A 10 -9.68 -17.79 -2.91
CA ALA A 10 -9.40 -17.98 -1.48
C ALA A 10 -10.28 -19.11 -0.93
N LEU A 11 -9.68 -20.11 -0.31
CA LEU A 11 -10.37 -21.26 0.25
C LEU A 11 -10.65 -21.09 1.76
N PRO A 12 -11.64 -21.82 2.29
CA PRO A 12 -11.88 -21.89 3.72
C PRO A 12 -10.63 -22.22 4.53
N LEU A 13 -10.48 -21.56 5.68
CA LEU A 13 -9.43 -21.90 6.64
C LEU A 13 -9.65 -23.31 7.18
N ASN A 14 -8.58 -23.95 7.65
CA ASN A 14 -8.67 -25.26 8.31
C ASN A 14 -9.25 -26.38 7.43
N MET A 15 -9.08 -26.30 6.11
CA MET A 15 -9.40 -27.39 5.18
C MET A 15 -8.33 -28.48 5.12
N PHE A 16 -7.09 -28.16 5.46
CA PHE A 16 -5.96 -29.07 5.36
C PHE A 16 -5.48 -29.53 6.73
N TYR A 17 -4.91 -30.73 6.79
CA TYR A 17 -4.32 -31.25 8.02
C TYR A 17 -3.12 -30.39 8.44
N ASN A 18 -2.94 -30.21 9.74
CA ASN A 18 -1.77 -29.59 10.38
C ASN A 18 -1.53 -28.09 10.10
N THR A 19 -2.35 -27.40 9.29
CA THR A 19 -2.21 -25.97 9.04
C THR A 19 -3.57 -25.25 9.04
N GLY A 20 -3.59 -24.07 9.67
CA GLY A 20 -4.74 -23.15 9.63
C GLY A 20 -4.46 -21.91 8.78
N ILE A 21 -3.44 -21.98 7.91
CA ILE A 21 -3.04 -20.87 7.05
C ILE A 21 -4.07 -20.71 5.91
N ALA A 22 -4.31 -19.47 5.50
CA ALA A 22 -5.12 -19.17 4.32
C ALA A 22 -4.54 -19.86 3.07
N THR A 23 -5.38 -20.60 2.36
CA THR A 23 -4.98 -21.34 1.15
C THR A 23 -5.67 -20.75 -0.07
N TYR A 24 -4.95 -20.71 -1.19
CA TYR A 24 -5.42 -20.12 -2.42
C TYR A 24 -5.21 -21.08 -3.60
N ILE A 25 -6.16 -21.08 -4.55
CA ILE A 25 -5.99 -21.73 -5.86
C ILE A 25 -5.68 -20.66 -6.88
N TRP A 26 -4.58 -20.84 -7.61
CA TRP A 26 -4.17 -19.95 -8.69
C TRP A 26 -4.54 -20.57 -10.03
N VAL A 27 -5.37 -19.88 -10.82
CA VAL A 27 -5.74 -20.29 -12.17
C VAL A 27 -4.86 -19.55 -13.16
N LEU A 28 -3.98 -20.28 -13.84
CA LEU A 28 -3.03 -19.74 -14.81
C LEU A 28 -3.32 -20.30 -16.20
N SER A 29 -3.26 -19.44 -17.21
CA SER A 29 -3.45 -19.79 -18.61
C SER A 29 -2.64 -18.86 -19.51
N ASN A 30 -1.88 -19.43 -20.45
CA ASN A 30 -1.24 -18.66 -21.52
C ASN A 30 -2.15 -18.48 -22.75
N ARG A 31 -3.42 -18.91 -22.67
CA ARG A 31 -4.43 -18.85 -23.75
C ARG A 31 -5.77 -18.37 -23.21
N LYS A 32 -5.77 -17.21 -22.55
CA LYS A 32 -7.00 -16.59 -22.04
C LYS A 32 -8.01 -16.34 -23.18
N PRO A 33 -9.30 -16.69 -22.99
CA PRO A 33 -10.33 -16.32 -23.95
C PRO A 33 -10.48 -14.80 -24.03
N ALA A 34 -10.96 -14.29 -25.16
CA ALA A 34 -10.96 -12.84 -25.45
C ALA A 34 -11.62 -11.99 -24.35
N HIS A 35 -12.71 -12.48 -23.75
CA HIS A 35 -13.45 -11.78 -22.69
C HIS A 35 -12.73 -11.75 -21.32
N ARG A 36 -11.67 -12.55 -21.11
CA ARG A 36 -10.86 -12.57 -19.86
C ARG A 36 -9.49 -11.91 -20.00
N LYS A 37 -9.09 -11.56 -21.22
CA LYS A 37 -7.81 -10.89 -21.46
C LYS A 37 -7.77 -9.56 -20.74
N GLY A 38 -6.63 -9.26 -20.14
CA GLY A 38 -6.45 -7.99 -19.46
C GLY A 38 -7.01 -7.91 -18.03
N SER A 39 -7.62 -9.01 -17.55
CA SER A 39 -8.34 -9.04 -16.29
C SER A 39 -7.92 -10.23 -15.42
N VAL A 40 -8.07 -10.04 -14.10
CA VAL A 40 -7.88 -11.05 -13.07
C VAL A 40 -9.11 -11.06 -12.17
N GLN A 41 -9.65 -12.24 -11.90
CA GLN A 41 -10.78 -12.42 -11.00
C GLN A 41 -10.30 -12.92 -9.64
N LEU A 42 -10.62 -12.20 -8.57
CA LEU A 42 -10.45 -12.71 -7.21
C LEU A 42 -11.78 -13.29 -6.74
N ILE A 43 -11.76 -14.51 -6.20
CA ILE A 43 -12.95 -15.22 -5.71
C ILE A 43 -12.79 -15.57 -4.23
N ASP A 44 -13.65 -15.03 -3.38
CA ASP A 44 -13.70 -15.36 -1.96
C ASP A 44 -14.66 -16.54 -1.71
N ALA A 45 -14.09 -17.74 -1.61
CA ALA A 45 -14.80 -18.97 -1.26
C ALA A 45 -14.61 -19.34 0.21
N THR A 46 -14.07 -18.47 1.07
CA THR A 46 -13.70 -18.80 2.45
C THR A 46 -14.86 -19.28 3.31
N ASN A 47 -16.09 -18.89 2.96
CA ASN A 47 -17.33 -19.25 3.65
C ASN A 47 -18.12 -20.38 2.97
N TRP A 48 -17.56 -21.04 1.94
CA TRP A 48 -18.22 -22.12 1.22
C TRP A 48 -17.63 -23.45 1.65
N TYR A 49 -18.26 -24.11 2.62
CA TYR A 49 -17.81 -25.40 3.12
C TYR A 49 -18.91 -26.11 3.91
N LEU A 50 -18.72 -27.41 4.11
CA LEU A 50 -19.40 -28.19 5.13
C LEU A 50 -18.48 -28.47 6.31
N PRO A 51 -18.98 -28.37 7.56
CA PRO A 51 -18.20 -28.79 8.72
C PRO A 51 -18.02 -30.31 8.71
N LEU A 52 -16.86 -30.78 9.15
CA LEU A 52 -16.62 -32.20 9.34
C LEU A 52 -17.43 -32.74 10.53
N ARG A 53 -17.95 -33.96 10.40
CA ARG A 53 -18.60 -34.66 11.52
C ARG A 53 -17.66 -34.91 12.70
N LYS A 54 -16.37 -35.11 12.41
CA LYS A 54 -15.30 -35.26 13.40
C LYS A 54 -14.07 -34.51 12.91
N ASN A 55 -13.59 -33.57 13.71
CA ASN A 55 -12.38 -32.82 13.39
C ASN A 55 -11.16 -33.74 13.34
N LEU A 56 -10.23 -33.43 12.45
CA LEU A 56 -8.98 -34.16 12.29
C LEU A 56 -7.81 -33.21 12.53
N GLY A 57 -7.43 -33.09 13.81
CA GLY A 57 -6.50 -32.06 14.25
C GLY A 57 -7.08 -30.67 14.04
N LYS A 58 -6.35 -29.80 13.31
CA LYS A 58 -6.84 -28.47 12.93
C LYS A 58 -7.89 -28.52 11.81
N LYS A 59 -7.96 -29.62 11.03
CA LYS A 59 -8.92 -29.72 9.94
C LYS A 59 -10.34 -29.87 10.48
N ASN A 60 -11.24 -28.97 10.10
CA ASN A 60 -12.63 -28.95 10.59
C ASN A 60 -13.70 -28.76 9.52
N CYS A 61 -13.32 -28.55 8.26
CA CYS A 61 -14.25 -28.38 7.15
C CYS A 61 -13.75 -29.04 5.86
N GLU A 62 -14.66 -29.17 4.90
CA GLU A 62 -14.40 -29.62 3.54
C GLU A 62 -15.33 -28.95 2.53
N LEU A 63 -14.93 -28.90 1.26
CA LEU A 63 -15.81 -28.48 0.17
C LEU A 63 -16.73 -29.63 -0.21
N SER A 64 -18.03 -29.38 -0.26
CA SER A 64 -18.98 -30.29 -0.90
C SER A 64 -18.91 -30.19 -2.43
N GLU A 65 -19.51 -31.16 -3.14
CA GLU A 65 -19.67 -31.04 -4.60
C GLU A 65 -20.41 -29.77 -5.01
N ALA A 66 -21.38 -29.32 -4.21
CA ALA A 66 -22.11 -28.09 -4.47
C ALA A 66 -21.23 -26.85 -4.31
N ASP A 67 -20.35 -26.83 -3.30
CA ASP A 67 -19.37 -25.74 -3.10
C ASP A 67 -18.38 -25.68 -4.26
N ILE A 68 -17.87 -26.83 -4.71
CA ILE A 68 -16.96 -26.91 -5.86
C ILE A 68 -17.64 -26.39 -7.12
N ARG A 69 -18.87 -26.83 -7.42
CA ARG A 69 -19.65 -26.34 -8.57
C ARG A 69 -19.85 -24.82 -8.48
N ARG A 70 -20.21 -24.31 -7.30
CA ARG A 70 -20.37 -22.86 -7.07
C ARG A 70 -19.09 -22.08 -7.37
N ILE A 71 -17.92 -22.56 -6.95
CA ILE A 71 -16.62 -21.94 -7.29
C ILE A 71 -16.41 -21.91 -8.80
N VAL A 72 -16.62 -23.04 -9.48
CA VAL A 72 -16.45 -23.16 -10.93
C VAL A 72 -17.41 -22.25 -11.67
N ASP A 73 -18.69 -22.23 -11.31
CA ASP A 73 -19.70 -21.39 -11.92
C ASP A 73 -19.38 -19.89 -11.73
N THR A 74 -18.90 -19.52 -10.54
CA THR A 74 -18.47 -18.14 -10.24
C THR A 74 -17.27 -17.73 -11.08
N PHE A 75 -16.29 -18.64 -11.23
CA PHE A 75 -15.14 -18.43 -12.11
C PHE A 75 -15.57 -18.27 -13.56
N LEU A 76 -16.44 -19.13 -14.08
CA LEU A 76 -16.89 -19.12 -15.47
C LEU A 76 -17.75 -17.90 -15.81
N ALA A 77 -18.57 -17.42 -14.88
CA ALA A 77 -19.44 -16.27 -15.08
C ALA A 77 -18.66 -14.96 -15.34
N LEU A 78 -17.53 -14.77 -14.66
CA LEU A 78 -16.75 -13.52 -14.69
C LEU A 78 -17.62 -12.27 -14.44
N GLU A 79 -18.38 -12.29 -13.35
CA GLU A 79 -19.26 -11.19 -12.94
C GLU A 79 -18.81 -10.61 -11.59
N GLU A 80 -19.02 -9.31 -11.42
CA GLU A 80 -18.81 -8.61 -10.14
C GLU A 80 -19.92 -9.00 -9.14
N THR A 81 -19.51 -9.56 -8.00
CA THR A 81 -20.40 -9.90 -6.89
C THR A 81 -19.74 -9.55 -5.56
N GLU A 82 -20.34 -9.95 -4.44
CA GLU A 82 -19.66 -9.85 -3.15
C GLU A 82 -18.48 -10.84 -3.03
N GLN A 83 -18.57 -11.99 -3.68
CA GLN A 83 -17.56 -13.06 -3.63
C GLN A 83 -16.67 -13.09 -4.87
N SER A 84 -16.93 -12.28 -5.89
CA SER A 84 -16.14 -12.20 -7.11
C SER A 84 -15.83 -10.75 -7.42
N LYS A 85 -14.54 -10.41 -7.46
CA LYS A 85 -14.03 -9.07 -7.81
C LYS A 85 -13.13 -9.17 -9.02
N ILE A 86 -13.27 -8.26 -9.98
CA ILE A 86 -12.57 -8.28 -11.25
C ILE A 86 -11.68 -7.04 -11.33
N PHE A 87 -10.42 -7.25 -11.64
CA PHE A 87 -9.42 -6.19 -11.68
C PHE A 87 -8.66 -6.20 -13.00
N PRO A 88 -8.28 -5.02 -13.55
CA PRO A 88 -7.29 -4.97 -14.61
C PRO A 88 -5.94 -5.48 -14.10
N ASN A 89 -5.07 -6.01 -14.98
CA ASN A 89 -3.75 -6.53 -14.53
C ASN A 89 -2.92 -5.50 -13.75
N ALA A 90 -3.03 -4.22 -14.11
CA ALA A 90 -2.29 -3.15 -13.46
C ALA A 90 -2.72 -2.91 -12.01
N ALA A 91 -3.90 -3.37 -11.58
CA ALA A 91 -4.41 -3.16 -10.22
C ALA A 91 -3.52 -3.74 -9.12
N PHE A 92 -2.67 -4.70 -9.47
CA PHE A 92 -1.75 -5.35 -8.52
C PHE A 92 -0.33 -4.81 -8.59
N GLY A 93 -0.03 -3.95 -9.57
CA GLY A 93 1.30 -3.36 -9.75
C GLY A 93 1.44 -2.04 -9.00
N TYR A 94 2.64 -1.78 -8.52
CA TYR A 94 3.02 -0.49 -7.93
C TYR A 94 4.46 -0.14 -8.27
N TRP A 95 4.76 1.16 -8.22
CA TRP A 95 6.13 1.67 -8.22
C TRP A 95 6.55 1.94 -6.78
N LYS A 96 7.64 1.32 -6.35
CA LYS A 96 8.34 1.70 -5.13
C LYS A 96 9.38 2.77 -5.47
N VAL A 97 9.27 3.93 -4.87
CA VAL A 97 10.18 5.06 -5.10
C VAL A 97 10.81 5.50 -3.78
N THR A 98 12.09 5.86 -3.81
CA THR A 98 12.74 6.52 -2.67
C THR A 98 12.42 8.01 -2.70
N VAL A 99 11.89 8.52 -1.60
CA VAL A 99 11.67 9.94 -1.35
C VAL A 99 12.76 10.42 -0.40
N GLU A 100 13.44 11.47 -0.81
CA GLU A 100 14.54 12.10 -0.09
C GLU A 100 14.07 13.46 0.44
N ARG A 101 14.60 13.82 1.60
CA ARG A 101 14.47 15.15 2.22
C ARG A 101 15.87 15.72 2.46
N PRO A 102 16.03 17.04 2.50
CA PRO A 102 17.34 17.63 2.69
C PRO A 102 17.82 17.42 4.13
N LEU A 103 19.13 17.27 4.29
CA LEU A 103 19.79 17.31 5.58
C LEU A 103 19.87 18.74 6.08
N CYS A 104 19.20 19.05 7.19
CA CYS A 104 19.19 20.37 7.81
C CYS A 104 20.04 20.39 9.09
N LEU A 105 21.06 21.26 9.13
CA LEU A 105 22.04 21.34 10.22
C LEU A 105 22.19 22.75 10.76
N LYS A 106 22.23 22.91 12.09
CA LYS A 106 22.47 24.21 12.73
C LYS A 106 23.90 24.68 12.51
N GLY A 107 24.07 26.00 12.38
CA GLY A 107 25.39 26.66 12.34
C GLY A 107 26.14 26.54 11.01
N ILE A 108 25.49 26.09 9.93
CA ILE A 108 26.08 26.05 8.58
C ILE A 108 25.83 27.36 7.81
N ASP A 109 26.63 27.61 6.78
CA ASP A 109 26.43 28.69 5.80
C ASP A 109 25.52 28.16 4.67
N PRO A 110 24.28 28.68 4.54
CA PRO A 110 23.31 28.22 3.54
C PRO A 110 23.63 28.71 2.12
N THR A 111 24.71 29.45 1.91
CA THR A 111 25.01 30.09 0.61
C THR A 111 26.17 29.42 -0.14
N ARG A 112 26.74 28.35 0.42
CA ARG A 112 27.88 27.62 -0.16
C ARG A 112 27.61 26.13 -0.29
N ALA A 113 28.26 25.50 -1.28
CA ALA A 113 28.29 24.05 -1.39
C ALA A 113 29.37 23.45 -0.48
N TYR A 114 29.06 22.30 0.11
CA TYR A 114 29.97 21.54 0.97
C TYR A 114 30.56 20.33 0.24
N LYS A 115 31.86 20.06 0.44
CA LYS A 115 32.48 18.83 -0.07
C LYS A 115 32.07 17.63 0.77
N ALA A 116 32.12 16.43 0.18
CA ALA A 116 31.75 15.19 0.88
C ALA A 116 32.46 14.98 2.23
N ALA A 117 33.75 15.33 2.34
CA ALA A 117 34.50 15.24 3.60
C ALA A 117 34.02 16.25 4.66
N GLU A 118 33.59 17.45 4.25
CA GLU A 118 32.98 18.43 5.16
C GLU A 118 31.60 17.94 5.62
N ILE A 119 30.76 17.46 4.70
CA ILE A 119 29.43 16.91 5.02
C ILE A 119 29.56 15.77 6.03
N LYS A 120 30.53 14.86 5.86
CA LYS A 120 30.75 13.78 6.80
C LYS A 120 31.04 14.29 8.22
N ARG A 121 31.93 15.27 8.37
CA ARG A 121 32.23 15.88 9.68
C ARG A 121 31.00 16.58 10.26
N LEU A 122 30.28 17.35 9.44
CA LEU A 122 29.08 18.05 9.87
C LEU A 122 27.98 17.09 10.35
N LYS A 123 27.82 15.93 9.72
CA LYS A 123 26.89 14.87 10.18
C LYS A 123 27.25 14.33 11.57
N GLU A 124 28.52 14.39 11.98
CA GLU A 124 29.02 13.91 13.26
C GLU A 124 29.01 15.02 14.34
N GLU A 125 29.26 16.27 13.95
CA GLU A 125 29.51 17.39 14.87
C GLU A 125 28.31 18.34 15.03
N ALA A 126 27.48 18.51 14.00
CA ALA A 126 26.40 19.50 13.98
C ALA A 126 25.07 18.91 14.44
N GLU A 127 24.26 19.75 15.08
CA GLU A 127 22.91 19.40 15.51
C GLU A 127 21.94 19.44 14.32
N ARG A 128 21.16 18.37 14.14
CA ARG A 128 20.07 18.30 13.15
C ARG A 128 18.82 19.00 13.67
N SER A 129 18.15 19.75 12.81
CA SER A 129 16.90 20.44 13.16
C SER A 129 16.13 20.80 11.89
N GLU A 130 14.81 20.62 11.90
CA GLU A 130 13.95 20.95 10.75
C GLU A 130 13.93 22.46 10.45
N ASP A 131 14.12 23.31 11.45
CA ASP A 131 14.20 24.77 11.31
C ASP A 131 15.58 25.27 10.83
N ALA A 132 16.56 24.37 10.71
CA ALA A 132 17.90 24.71 10.26
C ALA A 132 17.98 24.76 8.73
N PRO A 133 18.94 25.51 8.16
CA PRO A 133 19.11 25.53 6.72
C PRO A 133 19.57 24.17 6.16
N PRO A 134 19.16 23.83 4.92
CA PRO A 134 19.57 22.60 4.25
C PRO A 134 21.03 22.66 3.78
N VAL A 135 21.72 21.54 3.88
CA VAL A 135 23.11 21.39 3.43
C VAL A 135 23.16 21.31 1.90
N ILE A 136 23.79 22.29 1.27
CA ILE A 136 23.97 22.30 -0.19
C ILE A 136 25.15 21.40 -0.56
N ARG A 137 24.87 20.36 -1.35
CA ARG A 137 25.90 19.48 -1.93
C ARG A 137 26.52 20.07 -3.19
N LYS A 138 25.73 20.80 -3.98
CA LYS A 138 26.18 21.36 -5.26
C LYS A 138 25.38 22.60 -5.64
N ILE A 139 26.09 23.60 -6.17
CA ILE A 139 25.51 24.79 -6.81
C ILE A 139 25.77 24.68 -8.31
N HIS A 140 24.72 24.75 -9.12
CA HIS A 140 24.83 24.70 -10.58
C HIS A 140 25.19 26.05 -11.18
N LYS A 141 25.68 26.02 -12.43
CA LYS A 141 25.94 27.23 -13.22
C LYS A 141 24.65 28.00 -13.51
N ALA A 142 24.78 29.29 -13.83
CA ALA A 142 23.65 30.09 -14.26
C ALA A 142 23.00 29.49 -15.53
N GLY A 143 21.67 29.54 -15.60
CA GLY A 143 20.88 29.01 -16.72
C GLY A 143 20.45 27.53 -16.59
N THR A 144 20.86 26.82 -15.53
CA THR A 144 20.28 25.50 -15.22
C THR A 144 18.80 25.68 -14.85
N ALA A 145 17.92 24.87 -15.45
CA ALA A 145 16.50 24.87 -15.11
C ALA A 145 16.26 24.17 -13.75
N PRO A 146 15.42 24.73 -12.86
CA PRO A 146 15.02 24.04 -11.65
C PRO A 146 14.11 22.85 -11.98
N ASP A 147 14.19 21.82 -11.15
CA ASP A 147 13.34 20.63 -11.20
C ASP A 147 13.21 20.05 -9.77
N PRO A 148 12.36 20.67 -8.93
CA PRO A 148 12.29 20.34 -7.51
C PRO A 148 11.93 18.87 -7.24
N LEU A 149 11.07 18.26 -8.08
CA LEU A 149 10.68 16.85 -7.94
C LEU A 149 11.86 15.87 -8.12
N HIS A 150 12.95 16.34 -8.74
CA HIS A 150 14.16 15.59 -8.99
C HIS A 150 15.37 16.13 -8.23
N GLY A 151 15.15 16.96 -7.20
CA GLY A 151 16.20 17.44 -6.29
C GLY A 151 16.96 18.68 -6.78
N LEU A 152 16.42 19.41 -7.78
CA LEU A 152 16.99 20.65 -8.30
C LEU A 152 16.15 21.84 -7.84
N PHE A 153 16.61 22.53 -6.80
CA PHE A 153 15.87 23.63 -6.16
C PHE A 153 16.41 25.00 -6.58
N GLU A 154 15.52 25.94 -6.91
CA GLU A 154 15.90 27.34 -7.14
C GLU A 154 16.05 28.05 -5.78
N MET A 155 17.15 28.77 -5.59
CA MET A 155 17.33 29.66 -4.46
C MET A 155 18.21 30.88 -4.82
N GLU A 156 18.15 31.91 -3.99
CA GLU A 156 18.98 33.10 -4.12
C GLU A 156 20.28 32.93 -3.32
N ILE A 157 21.42 33.06 -4.00
CA ILE A 157 22.76 33.02 -3.39
C ILE A 157 23.46 34.32 -3.76
N ASN A 158 23.78 35.14 -2.76
CA ASN A 158 24.47 36.42 -2.92
C ASN A 158 23.82 37.34 -3.98
N GLY A 159 22.48 37.49 -3.94
CA GLY A 159 21.74 38.34 -4.87
C GLY A 159 21.51 37.73 -6.25
N LYS A 160 21.87 36.44 -6.46
CA LYS A 160 21.76 35.77 -7.75
C LYS A 160 20.97 34.48 -7.63
N LYS A 161 19.96 34.31 -8.49
CA LYS A 161 19.25 33.04 -8.63
C LYS A 161 20.19 31.93 -9.10
N ARG A 162 20.16 30.80 -8.41
CA ARG A 162 20.94 29.60 -8.69
C ARG A 162 20.08 28.38 -8.45
N VAL A 163 20.43 27.29 -9.13
CA VAL A 163 19.85 25.96 -8.86
C VAL A 163 20.84 25.18 -8.01
N VAL A 164 20.35 24.49 -6.99
CA VAL A 164 21.14 23.71 -6.05
C VAL A 164 20.63 22.29 -5.92
N GLU A 165 21.53 21.39 -5.52
CA GLU A 165 21.20 20.05 -5.03
C GLU A 165 21.52 20.00 -3.54
N TYR A 166 20.56 19.55 -2.74
CA TYR A 166 20.76 19.32 -1.31
C TYR A 166 21.37 17.94 -1.05
N GLU A 167 22.10 17.83 0.05
CA GLU A 167 22.51 16.53 0.58
C GLU A 167 21.28 15.83 1.18
N PRO A 168 20.98 14.58 0.81
CA PRO A 168 19.87 13.84 1.42
C PRO A 168 20.14 13.51 2.88
N ASP A 169 19.10 13.62 3.71
CA ASP A 169 19.08 13.07 5.06
C ASP A 169 18.67 11.59 5.01
N THR A 170 19.59 10.69 5.35
CA THR A 170 19.33 9.25 5.35
C THR A 170 18.35 8.81 6.44
N ASP A 171 18.19 9.60 7.49
CA ASP A 171 17.32 9.28 8.64
C ASP A 171 15.88 9.74 8.39
N LEU A 172 15.68 10.67 7.45
CA LEU A 172 14.36 11.13 6.98
C LEU A 172 13.99 10.53 5.60
N ARG A 173 14.85 9.68 5.04
CA ARG A 173 14.57 8.98 3.78
C ARG A 173 13.41 8.02 3.96
N ASP A 174 12.45 8.09 3.05
CA ASP A 174 11.32 7.18 3.02
C ASP A 174 11.16 6.49 1.67
N THR A 175 10.21 5.55 1.60
CA THR A 175 9.80 4.91 0.36
C THR A 175 8.30 4.95 0.19
N GLU A 176 7.85 5.44 -0.96
CA GLU A 176 6.44 5.43 -1.33
C GLU A 176 6.13 4.24 -2.24
N GLN A 177 4.95 3.65 -2.05
CA GLN A 177 4.39 2.65 -2.97
C GLN A 177 3.22 3.27 -3.73
N ILE A 178 3.47 3.59 -5.00
CA ILE A 178 2.54 4.32 -5.86
C ILE A 178 1.85 3.31 -6.79
N PRO A 179 0.54 3.06 -6.64
CA PRO A 179 -0.17 2.08 -7.47
C PRO A 179 -0.11 2.43 -8.95
N PHE A 180 -0.02 1.44 -9.84
CA PHE A 180 -0.09 1.68 -11.29
C PHE A 180 -1.40 2.36 -11.70
N LEU A 181 -2.46 2.21 -10.91
CA LEU A 181 -3.76 2.84 -11.14
C LEU A 181 -3.77 4.36 -10.96
N GLU A 182 -2.70 4.97 -10.43
CA GLU A 182 -2.49 6.43 -10.50
C GLU A 182 -2.27 6.89 -11.96
N CYS A 183 -1.91 5.98 -12.88
CA CYS A 183 -2.05 6.22 -14.31
C CYS A 183 -3.49 5.91 -14.75
N PRO A 184 -4.25 6.87 -15.31
CA PRO A 184 -5.64 6.65 -15.73
C PRO A 184 -5.79 5.54 -16.79
N ALA A 185 -4.84 5.42 -17.72
CA ALA A 185 -4.88 4.39 -18.76
C ALA A 185 -4.75 2.96 -18.18
N CYS A 186 -4.05 2.79 -17.05
CA CYS A 186 -3.90 1.51 -16.36
C CYS A 186 -5.19 0.93 -15.79
N GLN A 187 -6.26 1.72 -15.71
CA GLN A 187 -7.57 1.20 -15.32
C GLN A 187 -8.21 0.36 -16.45
N GLN A 188 -7.73 0.51 -17.69
CA GLN A 188 -8.20 -0.28 -18.82
C GLN A 188 -7.63 -1.70 -18.75
N PRO A 189 -8.46 -2.75 -18.90
CA PRO A 189 -8.00 -4.13 -18.94
C PRO A 189 -6.89 -4.34 -19.97
N GLY A 190 -5.79 -4.95 -19.53
CA GLY A 190 -4.64 -5.32 -20.37
C GLY A 190 -3.68 -4.18 -20.67
N TYR A 191 -3.98 -2.95 -20.27
CA TYR A 191 -3.00 -1.87 -20.33
C TYR A 191 -1.98 -2.00 -19.20
N LEU A 192 -0.69 -1.83 -19.53
CA LEU A 192 0.40 -1.72 -18.57
C LEU A 192 1.09 -0.37 -18.80
N PRO A 193 1.53 0.30 -17.72
CA PRO A 193 2.05 1.66 -17.83
C PRO A 193 3.35 1.71 -18.64
N THR A 194 3.49 2.74 -19.46
CA THR A 194 4.75 3.11 -20.11
C THR A 194 5.65 3.89 -19.15
N ALA A 195 6.88 4.18 -19.58
CA ALA A 195 7.78 5.07 -18.83
C ALA A 195 7.22 6.50 -18.68
N ALA A 196 6.44 6.98 -19.66
CA ALA A 196 5.79 8.29 -19.58
C ALA A 196 4.66 8.29 -18.54
N ASP A 197 3.86 7.22 -18.51
CA ASP A 197 2.80 7.04 -17.50
C ASP A 197 3.37 6.94 -16.09
N GLN A 198 4.45 6.17 -15.93
CA GLN A 198 5.16 6.04 -14.67
C GLN A 198 5.62 7.41 -14.16
N ARG A 199 6.28 8.19 -15.01
CA ARG A 199 6.77 9.52 -14.63
C ARG A 199 5.61 10.43 -14.21
N ALA A 200 4.58 10.55 -15.05
CA ALA A 200 3.45 11.42 -14.78
C ALA A 200 2.72 11.03 -13.48
N ALA A 201 2.48 9.74 -13.26
CA ALA A 201 1.80 9.24 -12.07
C ALA A 201 2.62 9.45 -10.79
N ILE A 202 3.93 9.22 -10.83
CA ILE A 202 4.82 9.49 -9.69
C ILE A 202 4.83 10.99 -9.36
N GLU A 203 5.01 11.86 -10.36
CA GLU A 203 5.06 13.31 -10.15
C GLU A 203 3.74 13.84 -9.56
N GLU A 204 2.59 13.39 -10.07
CA GLU A 204 1.27 13.78 -9.56
C GLU A 204 1.03 13.27 -8.14
N PHE A 205 1.38 12.01 -7.86
CA PHE A 205 1.29 11.45 -6.51
C PHE A 205 2.12 12.24 -5.51
N LEU A 206 3.39 12.58 -5.84
CA LEU A 206 4.23 13.38 -4.95
C LEU A 206 3.61 14.75 -4.67
N ARG A 207 3.04 15.41 -5.69
CA ARG A 207 2.39 16.72 -5.50
C ARG A 207 1.18 16.66 -4.57
N ARG A 208 0.42 15.55 -4.63
CA ARG A 208 -0.82 15.37 -3.87
C ARG A 208 -0.57 14.87 -2.45
N GLU A 209 0.33 13.90 -2.28
CA GLU A 209 0.46 13.13 -1.04
C GLU A 209 1.76 13.43 -0.25
N VAL A 210 2.80 13.96 -0.90
CA VAL A 210 4.11 14.15 -0.25
C VAL A 210 4.39 15.64 0.00
N LEU A 211 4.36 16.46 -1.05
CA LEU A 211 4.76 17.87 -0.98
C LEU A 211 3.92 18.74 -0.02
N PRO A 212 2.63 18.47 0.25
CA PRO A 212 1.88 19.22 1.26
C PRO A 212 2.44 19.07 2.68
N TYR A 213 3.16 17.97 2.96
CA TYR A 213 3.73 17.65 4.26
C TYR A 213 5.25 17.84 4.30
N ALA A 214 5.93 17.65 3.17
CA ALA A 214 7.37 17.86 3.01
C ALA A 214 7.67 18.66 1.71
N PRO A 215 7.59 20.00 1.75
CA PRO A 215 7.68 20.85 0.55
C PRO A 215 9.02 20.80 -0.18
N ASP A 216 10.07 20.38 0.51
CA ASP A 216 11.44 20.25 0.03
C ASP A 216 11.82 18.79 -0.30
N ALA A 217 10.85 17.87 -0.30
CA ALA A 217 11.08 16.49 -0.68
C ALA A 217 11.20 16.32 -2.21
N TRP A 218 11.97 15.33 -2.63
CA TRP A 218 12.10 14.91 -4.03
C TRP A 218 12.20 13.40 -4.11
N TYR A 219 11.87 12.80 -5.26
CA TYR A 219 12.11 11.38 -5.46
C TYR A 219 13.41 11.13 -6.23
N ALA A 220 14.05 9.99 -5.97
CA ALA A 220 15.25 9.57 -6.70
C ALA A 220 14.86 8.75 -7.94
N PRO A 221 15.04 9.23 -9.19
CA PRO A 221 14.57 8.52 -10.39
C PRO A 221 15.18 7.13 -10.57
N ASN A 222 16.44 6.96 -10.18
CA ASN A 222 17.15 5.68 -10.29
C ASN A 222 16.72 4.65 -9.21
N SER A 223 15.88 5.05 -8.26
CA SER A 223 15.39 4.16 -7.19
C SER A 223 14.11 3.42 -7.57
N VAL A 224 13.44 3.82 -8.65
CA VAL A 224 12.13 3.32 -9.02
C VAL A 224 12.18 1.82 -9.30
N LYS A 225 11.43 1.04 -8.54
CA LYS A 225 11.29 -0.41 -8.70
C LYS A 225 9.84 -0.78 -8.91
N VAL A 226 9.58 -1.70 -9.83
CA VAL A 226 8.25 -2.30 -9.99
C VAL A 226 8.07 -3.40 -8.95
N GLY A 227 6.94 -3.37 -8.25
CA GLY A 227 6.50 -4.44 -7.36
C GLY A 227 5.08 -4.87 -7.71
N TYR A 228 4.70 -6.06 -7.23
CA TYR A 228 3.34 -6.57 -7.33
C TYR A 228 2.87 -7.05 -5.96
N GLU A 229 1.63 -6.71 -5.61
CA GLU A 229 1.00 -7.17 -4.37
C GLU A 229 -0.47 -7.51 -4.64
N ILE A 230 -0.92 -8.62 -4.07
CA ILE A 230 -2.33 -9.03 -4.08
C ILE A 230 -2.77 -9.19 -2.63
N ASN A 231 -3.36 -8.15 -2.06
CA ASN A 231 -3.89 -8.18 -0.71
C ASN A 231 -5.36 -8.62 -0.73
N PHE A 232 -5.60 -9.92 -0.66
CA PHE A 232 -6.95 -10.49 -0.74
C PHE A 232 -7.90 -9.90 0.31
N ASN A 233 -7.43 -9.75 1.56
CA ASN A 233 -8.22 -9.20 2.64
C ASN A 233 -8.67 -7.77 2.36
N ARG A 234 -7.83 -6.93 1.75
CA ARG A 234 -8.18 -5.55 1.39
C ARG A 234 -9.43 -5.48 0.49
N TYR A 235 -9.64 -6.46 -0.37
CA TYR A 235 -10.74 -6.46 -1.35
C TYR A 235 -12.05 -7.03 -0.82
N PHE A 236 -12.00 -7.96 0.14
CA PHE A 236 -13.17 -8.66 0.66
C PHE A 236 -13.51 -8.29 2.12
N TYR A 237 -12.66 -7.52 2.79
CA TYR A 237 -12.94 -7.05 4.15
C TYR A 237 -14.16 -6.13 4.16
N LYS A 238 -15.20 -6.56 4.88
CA LYS A 238 -16.36 -5.72 5.22
C LYS A 238 -16.12 -5.15 6.62
N PRO A 239 -15.98 -3.82 6.77
CA PRO A 239 -15.89 -3.21 8.10
C PRO A 239 -17.11 -3.62 8.93
N LYS A 240 -16.86 -4.24 10.09
CA LYS A 240 -17.94 -4.50 11.03
C LYS A 240 -18.40 -3.16 11.58
N ALA A 241 -19.65 -2.78 11.30
CA ALA A 241 -20.24 -1.60 11.91
C ALA A 241 -20.08 -1.71 13.43
N LEU A 242 -19.47 -0.70 14.03
CA LEU A 242 -19.39 -0.62 15.48
C LEU A 242 -20.81 -0.48 16.01
N ARG A 243 -21.15 -1.25 17.05
CA ARG A 243 -22.41 -1.09 17.78
C ARG A 243 -22.50 0.34 18.31
N SER A 244 -23.71 0.88 18.37
CA SER A 244 -23.88 2.25 18.86
C SER A 244 -23.54 2.33 20.35
N LEU A 245 -23.13 3.52 20.81
CA LEU A 245 -22.89 3.74 22.24
C LEU A 245 -24.15 3.47 23.08
N ASP A 246 -25.33 3.72 22.52
CA ASP A 246 -26.61 3.48 23.18
C ASP A 246 -26.90 1.99 23.36
N GLU A 247 -26.58 1.16 22.36
CA GLU A 247 -26.67 -0.30 22.46
C GLU A 247 -25.70 -0.85 23.52
N ILE A 248 -24.46 -0.35 23.53
CA ILE A 248 -23.45 -0.73 24.54
C ILE A 248 -23.94 -0.37 25.94
N ARG A 249 -24.51 0.84 26.10
CA ARG A 249 -25.02 1.32 27.38
C ARG A 249 -26.23 0.51 27.86
N ALA A 250 -27.15 0.18 26.96
CA ALA A 250 -28.33 -0.62 27.28
C ALA A 250 -27.95 -2.04 27.72
N GLU A 251 -26.97 -2.67 27.07
CA GLU A 251 -26.44 -3.97 27.49
C GLU A 251 -25.71 -3.91 28.84
N LEU A 252 -24.89 -2.88 29.07
CA LEU A 252 -24.18 -2.71 30.35
C LEU A 252 -25.18 -2.61 31.52
N LEU A 253 -26.22 -1.79 31.36
CA LEU A 253 -27.29 -1.66 32.36
C LEU A 253 -28.09 -2.95 32.55
N ALA A 254 -28.29 -3.73 31.48
CA ALA A 254 -28.96 -5.03 31.57
C ALA A 254 -28.11 -6.04 32.36
N VAL A 255 -26.79 -6.07 32.10
CA VAL A 255 -25.83 -6.94 32.82
C VAL A 255 -25.69 -6.51 34.28
N GLU A 256 -25.63 -5.21 34.59
CA GLU A 256 -25.63 -4.71 35.96
C GLU A 256 -26.87 -5.18 36.73
N LYS A 257 -28.05 -5.05 36.12
CA LYS A 257 -29.32 -5.48 36.72
C LYS A 257 -29.40 -6.99 36.93
N GLU A 258 -28.84 -7.78 36.02
CA GLU A 258 -28.74 -9.24 36.15
C GLU A 258 -27.80 -9.62 37.30
N ALA A 259 -26.64 -8.96 37.41
CA ALA A 259 -25.67 -9.18 38.48
C ALA A 259 -26.21 -8.79 39.87
N GLU A 260 -26.93 -7.67 39.98
CA GLU A 260 -27.61 -7.26 41.22
C GLU A 260 -28.69 -8.27 41.64
N GLY A 261 -29.47 -8.76 40.67
CA GLY A 261 -30.48 -9.81 40.91
C GLY A 261 -29.85 -11.11 41.40
N PHE A 262 -28.68 -11.48 40.86
CA PHE A 262 -27.94 -12.66 41.28
C PHE A 262 -27.39 -12.53 42.71
N LEU A 263 -26.82 -11.37 43.05
CA LEU A 263 -26.33 -11.09 44.41
C LEU A 263 -27.45 -11.07 45.44
N ALA A 264 -28.61 -10.49 45.12
CA ALA A 264 -29.79 -10.50 45.99
C ALA A 264 -30.32 -11.93 46.23
N GLY A 265 -30.19 -12.82 45.23
CA GLY A 265 -30.54 -14.24 45.36
C GLY A 265 -29.59 -15.02 46.28
N ILE A 266 -28.31 -14.63 46.36
CA ILE A 266 -27.31 -15.25 47.25
C ILE A 266 -27.45 -14.75 48.70
N ILE A 267 -27.81 -13.47 48.90
CA ILE A 267 -27.96 -12.87 50.23
C ILE A 267 -29.26 -13.31 50.93
N ASN A 268 -30.25 -13.79 50.17
CA ASN A 268 -31.52 -14.30 50.68
C ASN A 268 -31.57 -15.85 50.86
N LEU A 269 -30.40 -16.50 50.91
CA LEU A 269 -30.20 -17.91 51.32
C LEU A 269 -29.44 -17.96 52.64
#